data_AF-A0A257LK77-F1
#
_entry.id   AF-A0A257LK77-F1
#
_cell.length_a   1.000
_cell.length_b   1.000
_cell.length_c   1.000
_cell.angle_alpha   90.00
_cell.angle_beta   90.00
_cell.angle_gamma   90.00
#
_symmetry.space_group_name_H-M   'P 1'
#
loop_
_entity.id
_entity.type
_entity.pdbx_description
1 polymer ?
#
loop_
_entity_poly.entity_id
_entity_poly.type
_entity_poly.pdbx_seq_one_letter_code
_entity_poly.pdbx_strand_id
1 'polypeptide(L)'
;MRTAKPSEPLLITPAAPAARRSRQARVAWGDQVVTVGGDAPVRVQSMTNTDTVDVIETAIQVKELAVAGSEMVRIPVNTPAAAQAV
;
A
#
# COMPACT_ATOMS: atom_id res chain seq x y z
N MET A 1 -9.18 52.97 -30.18
CA MET A 1 -8.47 51.71 -30.44
C MET A 1 -8.02 51.15 -29.08
N ARG A 2 -8.79 50.23 -28.47
CA ARG A 2 -8.43 49.59 -27.19
C ARG A 2 -8.00 48.16 -27.49
N THR A 3 -6.73 47.85 -27.29
CA THR A 3 -6.17 46.50 -27.45
C THR A 3 -6.64 45.61 -26.30
N ALA A 4 -7.43 44.57 -26.61
CA ALA A 4 -7.77 43.53 -25.64
C ALA A 4 -6.52 42.71 -25.32
N LYS A 5 -6.16 42.57 -24.03
CA LYS A 5 -5.11 41.64 -23.59
C LYS A 5 -5.62 40.20 -23.79
N PRO A 6 -4.80 39.27 -24.30
CA PRO A 6 -5.18 37.86 -24.37
C PRO A 6 -5.36 37.31 -22.95
N SER A 7 -6.48 36.64 -22.71
CA SER A 7 -6.78 35.97 -21.44
C SER A 7 -5.83 34.78 -21.26
N GLU A 8 -5.03 34.80 -20.19
CA GLU A 8 -4.23 33.64 -19.79
C GLU A 8 -5.14 32.42 -19.57
N PRO A 9 -4.75 31.23 -20.05
CA PRO A 9 -5.53 30.02 -19.81
C PRO A 9 -5.58 29.76 -18.29
N LEU A 10 -6.79 29.60 -17.76
CA LEU A 10 -7.02 29.13 -16.40
C LEU A 10 -6.50 27.71 -16.27
N LEU A 11 -5.22 27.57 -15.92
CA LEU A 11 -4.63 26.30 -15.55
C LEU A 11 -5.23 25.89 -14.20
N ILE A 12 -6.06 24.86 -14.20
CA ILE A 12 -6.61 24.28 -12.98
C ILE A 12 -5.45 23.63 -12.23
N THR A 13 -5.11 24.16 -11.06
CA THR A 13 -4.10 23.55 -10.17
C THR A 13 -4.54 22.11 -9.87
N PRO A 14 -3.69 21.09 -10.10
CA PRO A 14 -4.05 19.71 -9.80
C PRO A 14 -4.35 19.59 -8.30
N ALA A 15 -5.53 19.10 -7.98
CA ALA A 15 -5.90 18.82 -6.59
C ALA A 15 -5.05 17.66 -6.07
N ALA A 16 -4.32 17.90 -4.98
CA ALA A 16 -3.64 16.84 -4.23
C ALA A 16 -4.51 16.41 -3.06
N PRO A 17 -4.65 15.10 -2.77
CA PRO A 17 -5.37 14.65 -1.60
C PRO A 17 -4.66 15.14 -0.33
N ALA A 18 -5.37 15.89 0.51
CA ALA A 18 -4.86 16.25 1.82
C ALA A 18 -4.78 15.01 2.71
N ALA A 19 -3.66 14.83 3.41
CA ALA A 19 -3.52 13.74 4.37
C ALA A 19 -4.60 13.84 5.45
N ARG A 20 -5.39 12.78 5.62
CA ARG A 20 -6.40 12.71 6.68
C ARG A 20 -5.70 12.48 8.01
N ARG A 21 -6.00 13.33 9.01
CA ARG A 21 -5.58 13.07 10.40
C ARG A 21 -6.21 11.76 10.88
N SER A 22 -5.35 10.81 11.23
CA SER A 22 -5.71 9.49 11.74
C SER A 22 -4.82 9.14 12.93
N ARG A 23 -5.24 8.19 13.77
CA ARG A 23 -4.35 7.61 14.77
C ARG A 23 -3.28 6.77 14.06
N GLN A 24 -2.08 6.72 14.61
CA GLN A 24 -1.02 5.86 14.11
C GLN A 24 -1.10 4.48 14.75
N ALA A 25 -1.16 3.44 13.92
CA ALA A 25 -0.92 2.07 14.31
C ALA A 25 0.58 1.75 14.19
N ARG A 26 1.10 0.94 15.12
CA ARG A 26 2.49 0.49 15.15
C ARG A 26 2.53 -1.02 15.30
N VAL A 27 3.15 -1.70 14.34
CA VAL A 27 3.42 -3.15 14.35
C VAL A 27 4.93 -3.31 14.53
N ALA A 28 5.36 -4.08 15.53
CA ALA A 28 6.78 -4.26 15.83
C ALA A 28 7.11 -5.73 16.14
N TRP A 29 8.25 -6.20 15.64
CA TRP A 29 8.80 -7.53 15.94
C TRP A 29 10.33 -7.46 15.90
N GLY A 30 10.98 -7.90 16.98
CA GLY A 30 12.41 -7.66 17.18
C GLY A 30 12.72 -6.16 17.04
N ASP A 31 13.71 -5.83 16.23
CA ASP A 31 14.12 -4.44 15.94
C ASP A 31 13.32 -3.78 14.81
N GLN A 32 12.40 -4.51 14.18
CA GLN A 32 11.62 -4.03 13.04
C GLN A 32 10.34 -3.33 13.50
N VAL A 33 10.01 -2.20 12.88
CA VAL A 33 8.81 -1.40 13.18
C VAL A 33 8.16 -0.91 11.88
N VAL A 34 6.87 -1.22 11.71
CA VAL A 34 6.02 -0.69 10.64
C VAL A 34 4.94 0.20 11.25
N THR A 35 4.77 1.39 10.67
CA THR A 35 3.77 2.37 11.10
C THR A 35 2.77 2.64 9.98
N VAL A 36 1.48 2.72 10.34
CA VAL A 36 0.38 3.02 9.41
C VAL A 36 -0.51 4.11 10.00
N GLY A 37 -0.80 5.15 9.23
CA GLY A 37 -1.62 6.30 9.67
C GLY A 37 -0.85 7.33 10.50
N GLY A 38 -1.56 8.38 10.93
CA GLY A 38 -0.96 9.58 11.49
C GLY A 38 -0.04 10.26 10.46
N ASP A 39 1.18 10.58 10.89
CA ASP A 39 2.22 11.17 10.04
C ASP A 39 3.15 10.10 9.41
N ALA A 40 2.77 8.82 9.45
CA ALA A 40 3.52 7.76 8.78
C ALA A 40 3.48 7.92 7.26
N PRO A 41 4.53 7.50 6.53
CA PRO A 41 4.49 7.46 5.08
C PRO A 41 3.37 6.53 4.59
N VAL A 42 2.87 6.80 3.38
CA VAL A 42 1.97 5.88 2.69
C VAL A 42 2.75 4.59 2.39
N ARG A 43 2.25 3.46 2.90
CA ARG A 43 2.85 2.14 2.72
C ARG A 43 2.24 1.44 1.52
N VAL A 44 3.08 0.83 0.69
CA VAL A 44 2.63 0.00 -0.44
C VAL A 44 2.36 -1.42 0.05
N GLN A 45 1.20 -1.96 -0.32
CA GLN A 45 0.76 -3.29 0.08
C GLN A 45 0.25 -4.09 -1.11
N SER A 46 0.35 -5.41 -1.02
CA SER A 46 -0.10 -6.36 -2.04
C SER A 46 -0.81 -7.55 -1.40
N MET A 47 -1.35 -8.46 -2.22
CA MET A 47 -2.02 -9.68 -1.77
C MET A 47 -1.59 -10.83 -2.68
N THR A 48 -1.38 -12.01 -2.10
CA THR A 48 -1.14 -13.23 -2.88
C THR A 48 -2.39 -13.67 -3.62
N ASN A 49 -2.21 -14.44 -4.69
CA ASN A 49 -3.26 -15.10 -5.47
C ASN A 49 -3.02 -16.61 -5.61
N THR A 50 -2.00 -17.15 -4.95
CA THR A 50 -1.76 -18.59 -4.83
C THR A 50 -2.79 -19.23 -3.91
N ASP A 51 -2.96 -20.55 -4.01
CA ASP A 51 -3.69 -21.26 -2.97
C ASP A 51 -2.82 -21.32 -1.71
N THR A 52 -3.29 -20.72 -0.61
CA THR A 52 -2.55 -20.63 0.66
C THR A 52 -2.16 -22.00 1.22
N VAL A 53 -2.85 -23.08 0.83
CA VAL A 53 -2.44 -24.43 1.23
C VAL A 53 -1.11 -24.87 0.57
N ASP A 54 -0.74 -24.28 -0.58
CA ASP A 54 0.59 -24.44 -1.17
C ASP A 54 1.55 -23.44 -0.53
N VAL A 55 2.20 -23.91 0.53
CA VAL A 55 3.15 -23.12 1.32
C VAL A 55 4.36 -22.65 0.50
N ILE A 56 4.81 -23.44 -0.49
CA ILE A 56 6.00 -23.12 -1.26
C ILE A 56 5.68 -22.07 -2.31
N GLU A 57 4.60 -22.28 -3.07
CA GLU A 57 4.15 -21.31 -4.07
C GLU A 57 3.84 -19.97 -3.42
N THR A 58 3.14 -19.99 -2.28
CA THR A 58 2.78 -18.79 -1.52
C THR A 58 4.02 -18.06 -0.99
N ALA A 59 5.00 -18.77 -0.44
CA ALA A 59 6.24 -18.16 0.03
C ALA A 59 7.07 -17.54 -1.10
N ILE A 60 7.11 -18.18 -2.28
CA ILE A 60 7.77 -17.64 -3.47
C ILE A 60 7.11 -16.34 -3.89
N GLN A 61 5.78 -16.32 -4.01
CA GLN A 61 5.06 -15.11 -4.40
C GLN A 61 5.20 -13.98 -3.39
N VAL A 62 5.19 -14.27 -2.08
CA VAL A 62 5.46 -13.26 -1.03
C VAL A 62 6.84 -12.62 -1.26
N LYS A 63 7.86 -13.42 -1.55
CA LYS A 63 9.21 -12.92 -1.84
C LYS A 63 9.23 -12.07 -3.11
N GLU A 64 8.58 -12.49 -4.17
CA GLU A 64 8.50 -11.74 -5.43
C GLU A 64 7.82 -10.38 -5.23
N LEU A 65 6.72 -10.33 -4.48
CA LEU A 65 6.02 -9.10 -4.15
C LEU A 65 6.90 -8.16 -3.31
N ALA A 66 7.64 -8.69 -2.33
CA ALA A 66 8.57 -7.91 -1.53
C ALA A 66 9.70 -7.32 -2.40
N VAL A 67 10.28 -8.10 -3.31
CA VAL A 67 11.30 -7.63 -4.27
C VAL A 67 10.74 -6.58 -5.23
N ALA A 68 9.46 -6.68 -5.61
CA ALA A 68 8.78 -5.68 -6.41
C ALA A 68 8.47 -4.37 -5.65
N GLY A 69 8.76 -4.31 -4.34
CA GLY A 69 8.59 -3.12 -3.51
C GLY A 69 7.35 -3.13 -2.63
N SER A 70 6.68 -4.28 -2.46
CA SER A 70 5.60 -4.42 -1.49
C SER A 70 6.17 -4.37 -0.07
N GLU A 71 5.69 -3.42 0.75
CA GLU A 71 6.10 -3.29 2.15
C GLU A 71 5.26 -4.20 3.06
N MET A 72 4.09 -4.63 2.60
CA MET A 72 3.20 -5.55 3.31
C MET A 72 2.48 -6.46 2.33
N VAL A 73 2.55 -7.78 2.55
CA VAL A 73 1.83 -8.76 1.74
C VAL A 73 0.73 -9.41 2.56
N ARG A 74 -0.47 -9.46 2.00
CA ARG A 74 -1.64 -10.13 2.58
C ARG A 74 -1.78 -11.54 1.99
N ILE A 75 -2.13 -12.51 2.83
CA ILE A 75 -2.40 -13.89 2.43
C ILE A 75 -3.87 -14.21 2.76
N PRO A 76 -4.68 -14.73 1.82
CA PRO A 76 -6.05 -15.11 2.10
C PRO A 76 -6.11 -16.38 2.96
N VAL A 77 -6.90 -16.37 4.04
CA VAL A 77 -7.11 -17.54 4.91
C VAL A 77 -8.59 -17.87 4.93
N ASN A 78 -9.02 -18.70 4.00
CA ASN A 78 -10.43 -18.99 3.74
C ASN A 78 -10.88 -20.35 4.27
N THR A 79 -9.94 -21.21 4.66
CA THR A 79 -10.20 -22.58 5.12
C THR A 79 -9.32 -22.93 6.32
N PRO A 80 -9.70 -23.93 7.15
CA PRO A 80 -8.83 -24.42 8.21
C PRO A 80 -7.48 -24.91 7.70
N ALA A 81 -7.43 -25.55 6.52
CA ALA A 81 -6.18 -25.99 5.91
C ALA A 81 -5.26 -24.80 5.59
N ALA A 82 -5.80 -23.73 5.00
CA ALA A 82 -5.05 -22.50 4.77
C ALA A 82 -4.57 -21.87 6.08
N ALA A 83 -5.35 -21.95 7.16
CA ALA A 83 -4.95 -21.43 8.47
C ALA A 83 -3.81 -22.22 9.12
N GLN A 84 -3.66 -23.51 8.82
CA GLN A 84 -2.55 -24.34 9.31
C GLN A 84 -1.25 -24.12 8.52
N ALA A 85 -1.34 -23.49 7.35
CA ALA A 85 -0.22 -23.23 6.44
C ALA A 85 0.51 -21.90 6.73
N VAL A 86 0.00 -21.10 7.68
CA VAL A 86 0.50 -19.76 8.07
C VAL A 86 1.03 -19.81 9.49
#